data_AF-A0AAX2AGH4-F1
#
_entry.id   AF-A0AAX2AGH4-F1
#
_cell.length_a   1.000
_cell.length_b   1.000
_cell.length_c   1.000
_cell.angle_alpha   90.00
_cell.angle_beta   90.00
_cell.angle_gamma   90.00
#
_symmetry.space_group_name_H-M   'P 1'
#
loop_
_entity.id
_entity.type
_entity.pdbx_description
1 polymer ?
#
loop_
_entity_poly.entity_id
_entity_poly.type
_entity_poly.pdbx_seq_one_letter_code
_entity_poly.pdbx_strand_id
1 'polypeptide(L)'
;MNRLKKILLSILIIFIVINTLAYIGAYSNYLKTAPKELKETREYFVIAYLFSVYETLAVKLGISFQNPILKPIQKSKEYFYYKGKGIFPKDDAEIVYWNLLINFYPKLYSINQNRKFPGELVTKYGLDFTSKLLDEILENLEILSKYEIKDYKNNKFIRNKTIWLTSYIFDIYIYNFHLLNDVFFYENKVYNEAKDDEKIKKVILAYKFYKNIFQKEVYQKEINLSSSKYEAYRTIHYTTLFVANSLILFNSISHLRIDCNKELIEDFKFYKSKIKEQILKDKDLTVKEKDNINFIINEIHFIKVVENIVTQCLKFSLKE
;
A
#
# COMPACT_ATOMS: atom_id res chain seq x y z
N MET A 1 47.73 9.19 15.59
CA MET A 1 46.37 9.48 15.10
C MET A 1 45.40 9.49 16.29
N ASN A 2 44.77 10.63 16.60
CA ASN A 2 43.86 10.79 17.74
C ASN A 2 42.71 9.78 17.72
N ARG A 3 42.22 9.35 18.90
CA ARG A 3 41.12 8.37 19.04
C ARG A 3 39.89 8.73 18.19
N LEU A 4 39.52 10.01 18.14
CA LEU A 4 38.42 10.51 17.30
C LEU A 4 38.64 10.26 15.80
N LYS A 5 39.86 10.51 15.29
CA LYS A 5 40.21 10.26 13.88
C LYS A 5 40.13 8.77 13.54
N LYS A 6 40.54 7.89 14.47
CA LYS A 6 40.41 6.43 14.31
C LYS A 6 38.93 6.02 14.23
N ILE A 7 38.09 6.54 15.12
CA ILE A 7 36.65 6.25 15.13
C ILE A 7 35.98 6.72 13.83
N LEU A 8 36.24 7.96 13.40
CA LEU A 8 35.69 8.49 12.15
C LEU A 8 36.14 7.70 10.92
N LEU A 9 37.42 7.32 10.86
CA LEU A 9 37.93 6.48 9.78
C LEU A 9 37.27 5.10 9.77
N SER A 10 37.10 4.47 10.94
CA SER A 10 36.40 3.19 11.04
C SER A 10 34.95 3.29 10.60
N ILE A 11 34.22 4.36 10.99
CA ILE A 11 32.85 4.62 10.52
C ILE A 11 32.81 4.77 9.00
N LEU A 12 33.74 5.52 8.42
CA LEU A 12 33.83 5.70 6.97
C LEU A 12 34.11 4.38 6.24
N ILE A 13 35.05 3.57 6.73
CA ILE A 13 35.36 2.26 6.14
C ILE A 13 34.14 1.34 6.21
N ILE A 14 33.49 1.24 7.38
CA ILE A 14 32.27 0.44 7.56
C ILE A 14 31.17 0.92 6.61
N PHE A 15 30.98 2.23 6.49
CA PHE A 15 30.02 2.83 5.57
C PHE A 15 30.33 2.43 4.12
N ILE A 16 31.57 2.55 3.67
CA ILE A 16 31.99 2.15 2.31
C ILE A 16 31.72 0.66 2.07
N VAL A 17 32.09 -0.20 3.02
CA VAL A 17 31.89 -1.65 2.91
C VAL A 17 30.40 -2.00 2.83
N ILE A 18 29.55 -1.44 3.70
CA ILE A 18 28.10 -1.68 3.68
C ILE A 18 27.49 -1.22 2.36
N ASN A 19 27.85 -0.02 1.86
CA ASN A 19 27.38 0.48 0.57
C ASN A 19 27.79 -0.43 -0.59
N THR A 20 29.04 -0.88 -0.59
CA THR A 20 29.59 -1.72 -1.65
C THR A 20 28.89 -3.07 -1.67
N LEU A 21 28.68 -3.69 -0.50
CA LEU A 21 27.95 -4.95 -0.40
C LEU A 21 26.48 -4.81 -0.79
N ALA A 22 25.82 -3.71 -0.39
CA ALA A 22 24.44 -3.44 -0.78
C ALA A 22 24.30 -3.25 -2.29
N TYR A 23 25.20 -2.47 -2.90
CA TYR A 23 25.25 -2.27 -4.35
C TYR A 23 25.53 -3.59 -5.09
N ILE A 24 26.52 -4.38 -4.68
CA ILE A 24 26.84 -5.68 -5.28
C ILE A 24 25.66 -6.65 -5.18
N GLY A 25 24.96 -6.67 -4.04
CA GLY A 25 23.78 -7.51 -3.83
C GLY A 25 22.62 -7.15 -4.76
N ALA A 26 22.37 -5.85 -4.95
CA ALA A 26 21.39 -5.36 -5.92
C ALA A 26 21.85 -5.62 -7.38
N TYR A 27 23.11 -5.36 -7.68
CA TYR A 27 23.69 -5.51 -9.02
C TYR A 27 23.64 -6.97 -9.50
N SER A 28 24.04 -7.92 -8.66
CA SER A 28 24.14 -9.33 -9.03
C SER A 28 22.78 -9.99 -9.28
N ASN A 29 21.74 -9.61 -8.53
CA ASN A 29 20.42 -10.25 -8.60
C ASN A 29 19.41 -9.53 -9.50
N TYR A 30 19.59 -8.24 -9.75
CA TYR A 30 18.56 -7.39 -10.35
C TYR A 30 19.04 -6.61 -11.58
N LEU A 31 20.30 -6.14 -11.63
CA LEU A 31 20.86 -5.46 -12.81
C LEU A 31 21.46 -6.43 -13.83
N LYS A 32 22.19 -7.45 -13.36
CA LYS A 32 22.87 -8.41 -14.24
C LYS A 32 21.91 -9.14 -15.17
N THR A 33 20.71 -9.46 -14.67
CA THR A 33 19.64 -10.21 -15.36
C THR A 33 18.62 -9.30 -16.06
N ALA A 34 18.77 -7.97 -15.95
CA ALA A 34 17.82 -7.05 -16.55
C ALA A 34 17.88 -7.08 -18.10
N PRO A 35 16.72 -6.94 -18.78
CA PRO A 35 16.67 -6.63 -20.21
C PRO A 35 17.56 -5.44 -20.55
N LYS A 36 18.17 -5.45 -21.73
CA LYS A 36 19.14 -4.41 -22.15
C LYS A 36 18.55 -3.01 -22.05
N GLU A 37 17.28 -2.85 -22.44
CA GLU A 37 16.52 -1.60 -22.37
C GLU A 37 16.23 -1.09 -20.94
N LEU A 38 16.32 -1.95 -19.93
CA LEU A 38 16.06 -1.58 -18.53
C LEU A 38 17.33 -1.38 -17.70
N LYS A 39 18.51 -1.79 -18.20
CA LYS A 39 19.75 -1.79 -17.39
C LYS A 39 20.12 -0.42 -16.86
N GLU A 40 20.18 0.59 -17.71
CA GLU A 40 20.56 1.95 -17.32
C GLU A 40 19.55 2.52 -16.33
N THR A 41 18.25 2.38 -16.63
CA THR A 41 17.19 2.89 -15.76
C THR A 41 17.22 2.24 -14.38
N ARG A 42 17.42 0.93 -14.34
CA ARG A 42 17.51 0.17 -13.10
C ARG A 42 18.74 0.55 -12.27
N GLU A 43 19.85 0.91 -12.91
CA GLU A 43 21.03 1.39 -12.20
C GLU A 43 20.72 2.68 -11.43
N TYR A 44 20.06 3.65 -12.09
CA TYR A 44 19.62 4.86 -11.40
C TYR A 44 18.62 4.57 -10.28
N PHE A 45 17.68 3.63 -10.47
CA PHE A 45 16.75 3.25 -9.40
C PHE A 45 17.43 2.56 -8.22
N VAL A 46 18.43 1.70 -8.45
CA VAL A 46 19.21 1.10 -7.35
C VAL A 46 19.93 2.18 -6.55
N ILE A 47 20.55 3.16 -7.22
CA ILE A 47 21.21 4.27 -6.53
C ILE A 47 20.19 5.10 -5.73
N ALA A 48 19.06 5.46 -6.34
CA ALA A 48 17.98 6.17 -5.65
C ALA A 48 17.45 5.37 -4.44
N TYR A 49 17.31 4.05 -4.56
CA TYR A 49 16.90 3.18 -3.48
C TYR A 49 17.91 3.16 -2.32
N LEU A 50 19.21 3.19 -2.59
CA LEU A 50 20.21 3.31 -1.52
C LEU A 50 20.04 4.61 -0.72
N PHE A 51 19.80 5.75 -1.39
CA PHE A 51 19.49 7.00 -0.71
C PHE A 51 18.16 6.94 0.06
N SER A 52 17.14 6.29 -0.49
CA SER A 52 15.86 6.02 0.18
C SER A 52 16.06 5.21 1.47
N VAL A 53 16.96 4.22 1.46
CA VAL A 53 17.30 3.44 2.67
C VAL A 53 17.94 4.32 3.74
N TYR A 54 18.85 5.23 3.37
CA TYR A 54 19.44 6.17 4.34
C TYR A 54 18.41 7.13 4.94
N GLU A 55 17.54 7.68 4.10
CA GLU A 55 16.42 8.49 4.57
C GLU A 55 15.54 7.71 5.54
N THR A 56 15.17 6.48 5.18
CA THR A 56 14.35 5.60 6.03
C THR A 56 15.02 5.30 7.37
N LEU A 57 16.33 5.03 7.38
CA LEU A 57 17.10 4.82 8.61
C LEU A 57 17.12 6.07 9.49
N ALA A 58 17.29 7.25 8.91
CA ALA A 58 17.27 8.50 9.66
C ALA A 58 15.88 8.76 10.26
N VAL A 59 14.82 8.51 9.51
CA VAL A 59 13.43 8.58 9.99
C VAL A 59 13.18 7.58 11.12
N LYS A 60 13.72 6.35 10.99
CA LYS A 60 13.67 5.33 12.05
C LYS A 60 14.31 5.80 13.36
N LEU A 61 15.36 6.59 13.27
CA LEU A 61 16.07 7.17 14.42
C LEU A 61 15.36 8.41 15.01
N GLY A 62 14.13 8.73 14.55
CA GLY A 62 13.31 9.80 15.10
C GLY A 62 13.44 11.14 14.38
N ILE A 63 14.22 11.22 13.30
CA ILE A 63 14.30 12.44 12.49
C ILE A 63 13.01 12.57 11.68
N SER A 64 12.29 13.69 11.81
CA SER A 64 11.10 13.94 10.98
C SER A 64 11.46 13.86 9.48
N PHE A 65 10.59 13.23 8.68
CA PHE A 65 10.76 13.12 7.23
C PHE A 65 10.90 14.51 6.55
N GLN A 66 10.28 15.53 7.13
CA GLN A 66 10.34 16.92 6.62
C GLN A 66 11.58 17.68 7.12
N ASN A 67 12.44 17.08 7.94
CA ASN A 67 13.58 17.77 8.54
C ASN A 67 14.62 18.20 7.49
N PRO A 68 15.10 19.46 7.51
CA PRO A 68 16.11 19.96 6.58
C PRO A 68 17.39 19.13 6.51
N ILE A 69 17.78 18.42 7.58
CA ILE A 69 18.97 17.57 7.60
C ILE A 69 18.91 16.43 6.58
N LEU A 70 17.70 16.02 6.19
CA LEU A 70 17.49 14.97 5.18
C LEU A 70 17.56 15.51 3.75
N LYS A 71 17.54 16.84 3.54
CA LYS A 71 17.47 17.44 2.19
C LYS A 71 18.59 17.02 1.25
N PRO A 72 19.87 16.90 1.67
CA PRO A 72 20.92 16.42 0.77
C PRO A 72 20.69 14.99 0.28
N ILE A 73 20.18 14.11 1.16
CA ILE A 73 19.83 12.72 0.84
C ILE A 73 18.62 12.70 -0.10
N GLN A 74 17.58 13.48 0.22
CA GLN A 74 16.37 13.62 -0.59
C GLN A 74 16.67 14.13 -2.00
N LYS A 75 17.49 15.17 -2.14
CA LYS A 75 17.88 15.71 -3.46
C LYS A 75 18.65 14.70 -4.30
N SER A 76 19.58 13.97 -3.67
CA SER A 76 20.33 12.90 -4.36
C SER A 76 19.39 11.79 -4.81
N LYS A 77 18.49 11.34 -3.91
CA LYS A 77 17.45 10.35 -4.20
C LYS A 77 16.58 10.76 -5.38
N GLU A 78 16.04 11.98 -5.34
CA GLU A 78 15.18 12.55 -6.37
C GLU A 78 15.90 12.67 -7.71
N TYR A 79 17.15 13.15 -7.73
CA TYR A 79 17.95 13.26 -8.94
C TYR A 79 18.05 11.91 -9.67
N PHE A 80 18.47 10.86 -8.96
CA PHE A 80 18.60 9.53 -9.58
C PHE A 80 17.23 8.93 -9.94
N TYR A 81 16.21 9.10 -9.09
CA TYR A 81 14.87 8.63 -9.37
C TYR A 81 14.30 9.25 -10.65
N TYR A 82 14.37 10.57 -10.80
CA TYR A 82 13.84 11.25 -11.99
C TYR A 82 14.68 11.00 -13.24
N LYS A 83 16.01 10.83 -13.09
CA LYS A 83 16.86 10.42 -14.21
C LYS A 83 16.47 9.04 -14.74
N GLY A 84 16.27 8.07 -13.85
CA GLY A 84 15.76 6.74 -14.22
C GLY A 84 14.36 6.82 -14.82
N LYS A 85 13.42 7.51 -14.17
CA LYS A 85 12.04 7.68 -14.66
C LYS A 85 11.98 8.28 -16.07
N GLY A 86 12.87 9.23 -16.40
CA GLY A 86 12.89 9.92 -17.69
C GLY A 86 13.21 9.01 -18.89
N ILE A 87 13.90 7.90 -18.66
CA ILE A 87 14.27 6.91 -19.70
C ILE A 87 13.50 5.60 -19.55
N PHE A 88 12.59 5.49 -18.58
CA PHE A 88 11.81 4.28 -18.33
C PHE A 88 10.71 4.09 -19.39
N PRO A 89 10.45 2.86 -19.88
CA PRO A 89 9.36 2.60 -20.81
C PRO A 89 8.00 3.01 -20.22
N LYS A 90 7.17 3.71 -21.00
CA LYS A 90 5.86 4.22 -20.55
C LYS A 90 4.81 3.13 -20.36
N ASP A 91 5.01 1.98 -20.98
CA ASP A 91 4.12 0.82 -21.00
C ASP A 91 4.54 -0.28 -20.01
N ASP A 92 5.46 0.02 -19.08
CA ASP A 92 5.91 -0.89 -18.05
C ASP A 92 5.47 -0.39 -16.66
N ALA A 93 4.87 -1.27 -15.87
CA ALA A 93 4.38 -0.91 -14.54
C ALA A 93 5.47 -0.92 -13.45
N GLU A 94 6.72 -1.33 -13.75
CA GLU A 94 7.78 -1.38 -12.74
C GLU A 94 8.17 0.01 -12.21
N ILE A 95 7.83 1.10 -12.92
CA ILE A 95 7.95 2.45 -12.37
C ILE A 95 7.16 2.61 -11.06
N VAL A 96 6.01 1.94 -10.94
CA VAL A 96 5.20 1.96 -9.73
C VAL A 96 5.93 1.26 -8.60
N TYR A 97 6.48 0.07 -8.86
CA TYR A 97 7.30 -0.65 -7.88
C TYR A 97 8.40 0.24 -7.29
N TRP A 98 9.09 0.99 -8.14
CA TRP A 98 10.15 1.90 -7.72
C TRP A 98 9.65 3.14 -7.00
N ASN A 99 8.55 3.73 -7.47
CA ASN A 99 7.91 4.83 -6.76
C ASN A 99 7.54 4.42 -5.32
N LEU A 100 7.03 3.19 -5.17
CA LEU A 100 6.66 2.65 -3.86
C LEU A 100 7.86 2.46 -2.94
N LEU A 101 8.98 1.92 -3.43
CA LEU A 101 10.18 1.72 -2.61
C LEU A 101 10.95 3.01 -2.30
N ILE A 102 11.00 3.95 -3.25
CA ILE A 102 11.88 5.13 -3.17
C ILE A 102 11.16 6.33 -2.54
N ASN A 103 9.91 6.54 -2.90
CA ASN A 103 9.17 7.73 -2.48
C ASN A 103 8.14 7.42 -1.41
N PHE A 104 7.40 6.32 -1.56
CA PHE A 104 6.28 6.01 -0.68
C PHE A 104 6.73 5.40 0.65
N TYR A 105 7.59 4.38 0.62
CA TYR A 105 8.02 3.67 1.82
C TYR A 105 8.68 4.58 2.87
N PRO A 106 9.60 5.51 2.54
CA PRO A 106 10.20 6.39 3.55
C PRO A 106 9.20 7.35 4.18
N LYS A 107 8.28 7.92 3.38
CA LYS A 107 7.19 8.79 3.86
C LYS A 107 6.37 8.07 4.94
N LEU A 108 6.09 6.79 4.72
CA LEU A 108 5.23 5.97 5.57
C LEU A 108 5.94 5.19 6.66
N TYR A 109 7.26 5.04 6.60
CA TYR A 109 8.01 4.29 7.60
C TYR A 109 7.83 4.89 9.01
N SER A 110 7.68 6.20 9.06
CA SER A 110 7.32 6.94 10.26
C SER A 110 5.95 6.57 10.86
N ILE A 111 5.09 5.89 10.10
CA ILE A 111 3.68 5.56 10.37
C ILE A 111 3.56 4.04 10.53
N ASN A 112 4.39 3.42 11.38
CA ASN A 112 4.11 2.08 11.94
C ASN A 112 5.24 1.57 12.84
N GLN A 113 5.06 1.69 14.15
CA GLN A 113 5.49 0.62 15.06
C GLN A 113 4.33 0.04 15.88
N ASN A 114 3.17 0.71 15.92
CA ASN A 114 1.98 0.22 16.60
C ASN A 114 0.78 0.44 15.68
N ARG A 115 0.19 -0.67 15.18
CA ARG A 115 -0.96 -0.73 14.26
C ARG A 115 -2.25 -0.17 14.85
N LYS A 116 -2.27 1.13 15.08
CA LYS A 116 -3.40 1.94 15.48
C LYS A 116 -3.02 3.34 14.98
N PHE A 117 -3.45 3.86 13.84
CA PHE A 117 -4.82 4.23 13.55
C PHE A 117 -4.82 4.99 12.20
N PRO A 118 -5.85 4.89 11.36
CA PRO A 118 -5.95 5.73 10.17
C PRO A 118 -6.57 7.11 10.44
N GLY A 119 -6.01 8.13 9.80
CA GLY A 119 -6.08 9.55 10.18
C GLY A 119 -4.71 10.14 10.58
N GLU A 120 -3.76 9.27 10.99
CA GLU A 120 -2.41 9.66 11.45
C GLU A 120 -1.61 10.42 10.39
N LEU A 121 -1.86 10.16 9.11
CA LEU A 121 -1.20 10.87 8.01
C LEU A 121 -1.50 12.37 8.04
N VAL A 122 -2.78 12.74 8.23
CA VAL A 122 -3.21 14.15 8.30
C VAL A 122 -2.68 14.79 9.56
N THR A 123 -2.78 14.11 10.71
CA THR A 123 -2.23 14.60 11.99
C THR A 123 -0.73 14.85 11.92
N LYS A 124 0.02 13.94 11.28
CA LYS A 124 1.49 13.98 11.30
C LYS A 124 2.08 14.87 10.22
N TYR A 125 1.47 14.91 9.04
CA TYR A 125 2.05 15.55 7.85
C TYR A 125 1.17 16.65 7.25
N GLY A 126 -0.05 16.81 7.74
CA GLY A 126 -1.01 17.78 7.24
C GLY A 126 -1.89 17.26 6.11
N LEU A 127 -2.97 18.01 5.89
CA LEU A 127 -4.00 17.72 4.88
C LEU A 127 -3.42 17.71 3.47
N ASP A 128 -2.68 18.75 3.08
CA ASP A 128 -2.13 18.90 1.73
C ASP A 128 -1.18 17.78 1.34
N PHE A 129 -0.33 17.37 2.28
CA PHE A 129 0.58 16.24 2.07
C PHE A 129 -0.21 14.94 1.87
N THR A 130 -1.19 14.70 2.73
CA THR A 130 -1.98 13.47 2.69
C THR A 130 -2.81 13.40 1.41
N SER A 131 -3.45 14.49 1.00
CA SER A 131 -4.22 14.54 -0.25
C SER A 131 -3.34 14.21 -1.46
N LYS A 132 -2.16 14.86 -1.58
CA LYS A 132 -1.22 14.58 -2.67
C LYS A 132 -0.74 13.13 -2.65
N LEU A 133 -0.49 12.58 -1.46
CA LEU A 133 -0.11 11.18 -1.30
C LEU A 133 -1.21 10.24 -1.78
N LEU A 134 -2.47 10.53 -1.47
CA LEU A 134 -3.61 9.71 -1.93
C LEU A 134 -3.80 9.78 -3.44
N ASP A 135 -3.64 10.95 -4.04
CA ASP A 135 -3.69 11.11 -5.49
C ASP A 135 -2.52 10.33 -6.16
N GLU A 136 -1.30 10.40 -5.62
CA GLU A 136 -0.15 9.58 -6.07
C GLU A 136 -0.46 8.07 -5.98
N ILE A 137 -1.13 7.61 -4.91
CA ILE A 137 -1.52 6.19 -4.78
C ILE A 137 -2.52 5.81 -5.87
N LEU A 138 -3.53 6.65 -6.13
CA LEU A 138 -4.56 6.37 -7.12
C LEU A 138 -3.95 6.24 -8.53
N GLU A 139 -3.05 7.15 -8.90
CA GLU A 139 -2.31 7.09 -10.17
C GLU A 139 -1.48 5.79 -10.29
N ASN A 140 -0.78 5.41 -9.22
CA ASN A 140 0.01 4.17 -9.20
C ASN A 140 -0.86 2.92 -9.35
N LEU A 141 -2.03 2.87 -8.70
CA LEU A 141 -3.00 1.79 -8.86
C LEU A 141 -3.53 1.74 -10.28
N GLU A 142 -3.82 2.89 -10.88
CA GLU A 142 -4.24 2.97 -12.28
C GLU A 142 -3.19 2.38 -13.22
N ILE A 143 -1.92 2.79 -13.08
CA ILE A 143 -0.81 2.27 -13.90
C ILE A 143 -0.68 0.75 -13.76
N LEU A 144 -0.67 0.23 -12.53
CA LEU A 144 -0.59 -1.22 -12.28
C LEU A 144 -1.81 -1.97 -12.84
N SER A 145 -2.99 -1.33 -12.87
CA SER A 145 -4.20 -1.93 -13.45
C SER A 145 -4.13 -2.01 -14.97
N LYS A 146 -3.50 -1.03 -15.63
CA LYS A 146 -3.40 -0.96 -17.10
C LYS A 146 -2.24 -1.74 -17.67
N TYR A 147 -1.07 -1.66 -17.04
CA TYR A 147 0.18 -2.23 -17.54
C TYR A 147 0.69 -3.37 -16.66
N GLU A 148 1.49 -4.26 -17.23
CA GLU A 148 2.19 -5.32 -16.50
C GLU A 148 3.65 -4.92 -16.27
N ILE A 149 4.30 -5.56 -15.29
CA ILE A 149 5.76 -5.48 -15.14
C ILE A 149 6.38 -6.50 -16.10
N LYS A 150 7.10 -6.04 -17.12
CA LYS A 150 7.51 -6.87 -18.28
C LYS A 150 8.32 -8.11 -17.92
N ASP A 151 9.20 -8.04 -16.91
CA ASP A 151 10.03 -9.17 -16.47
C ASP A 151 9.59 -9.78 -15.13
N TYR A 152 8.34 -9.53 -14.70
CA TYR A 152 7.82 -9.95 -13.40
C TYR A 152 8.17 -11.41 -13.08
N LYS A 153 7.80 -12.37 -13.95
CA LYS A 153 7.98 -13.82 -13.72
C LYS A 153 9.43 -14.21 -13.39
N ASN A 154 10.39 -13.57 -14.07
CA ASN A 154 11.83 -13.88 -13.97
C ASN A 154 12.54 -13.07 -12.87
N ASN A 155 11.87 -12.06 -12.30
CA ASN A 155 12.48 -11.15 -11.35
C ASN A 155 11.96 -11.37 -9.92
N LYS A 156 12.67 -12.24 -9.16
CA LYS A 156 12.33 -12.56 -7.76
C LYS A 156 12.32 -11.32 -6.86
N PHE A 157 13.16 -10.33 -7.14
CA PHE A 157 13.27 -9.10 -6.36
C PHE A 157 11.99 -8.25 -6.46
N ILE A 158 11.41 -8.17 -7.65
CA ILE A 158 10.13 -7.49 -7.90
C ILE A 158 8.95 -8.31 -7.36
N ARG A 159 8.89 -9.61 -7.70
CA ARG A 159 7.78 -10.51 -7.32
C ARG A 159 7.47 -10.52 -5.84
N ASN A 160 8.50 -10.66 -5.02
CA ASN A 160 8.35 -10.83 -3.56
C ASN A 160 7.76 -9.62 -2.82
N LYS A 161 7.69 -8.47 -3.48
CA LYS A 161 7.30 -7.20 -2.85
C LYS A 161 6.14 -6.51 -3.55
N THR A 162 5.99 -6.65 -4.87
CA THR A 162 4.97 -5.91 -5.65
C THR A 162 3.58 -6.11 -5.07
N ILE A 163 3.13 -7.35 -4.91
CA ILE A 163 1.79 -7.67 -4.40
C ILE A 163 1.57 -7.10 -3.00
N TRP A 164 2.55 -7.27 -2.11
CA TRP A 164 2.50 -6.71 -0.75
C TRP A 164 2.43 -5.18 -0.75
N LEU A 165 3.27 -4.51 -1.55
CA LEU A 165 3.28 -3.05 -1.68
C LEU A 165 1.95 -2.53 -2.25
N THR A 166 1.39 -3.20 -3.28
CA THR A 166 0.11 -2.82 -3.87
C THR A 166 -1.03 -2.89 -2.85
N SER A 167 -1.08 -3.93 -2.02
CA SER A 167 -2.11 -4.01 -0.96
C SER A 167 -1.88 -3.02 0.14
N TYR A 168 -0.63 -2.76 0.50
CA TYR A 168 -0.30 -1.77 1.51
C TYR A 168 -0.70 -0.35 1.08
N ILE A 169 -0.48 0.02 -0.19
CA ILE A 169 -0.89 1.35 -0.68
C ILE A 169 -2.41 1.48 -0.77
N PHE A 170 -3.10 0.42 -1.20
CA PHE A 170 -4.55 0.41 -1.27
C PHE A 170 -5.16 0.51 0.14
N ASP A 171 -4.58 -0.19 1.11
CA ASP A 171 -4.95 -0.08 2.52
C ASP A 171 -4.84 1.37 3.02
N ILE A 172 -3.69 2.00 2.79
CA ILE A 172 -3.48 3.40 3.18
C ILE A 172 -4.48 4.33 2.52
N TYR A 173 -4.78 4.10 1.23
CA TYR A 173 -5.75 4.90 0.51
C TYR A 173 -7.14 4.83 1.15
N ILE A 174 -7.66 3.61 1.30
CA ILE A 174 -9.01 3.37 1.84
C ILE A 174 -9.13 3.92 3.25
N TYR A 175 -8.12 3.72 4.07
CA TYR A 175 -8.19 4.11 5.47
C TYR A 175 -7.90 5.60 5.71
N ASN A 176 -7.39 6.35 4.74
CA ASN A 176 -7.16 7.80 4.88
C ASN A 176 -8.01 8.66 3.92
N PHE A 177 -8.92 8.05 3.15
CA PHE A 177 -9.77 8.74 2.16
C PHE A 177 -10.55 9.93 2.74
N HIS A 178 -10.89 9.87 4.03
CA HIS A 178 -11.70 10.87 4.72
C HIS A 178 -10.99 12.21 4.87
N LEU A 179 -9.64 12.22 4.90
CA LEU A 179 -8.80 13.41 5.02
C LEU A 179 -9.11 14.27 6.26
N LEU A 180 -9.52 13.64 7.36
CA LEU A 180 -9.81 14.31 8.63
C LEU A 180 -8.61 14.20 9.58
N ASN A 181 -8.33 15.27 10.30
CA ASN A 181 -7.35 15.29 11.38
C ASN A 181 -7.98 14.70 12.66
N ASP A 182 -7.20 13.94 13.44
CA ASP A 182 -7.57 13.45 14.79
C ASP A 182 -8.89 12.69 14.87
N VAL A 183 -9.26 12.00 13.80
CA VAL A 183 -10.46 11.17 13.71
C VAL A 183 -10.05 9.75 13.37
N PHE A 184 -10.43 8.80 14.21
CA PHE A 184 -10.25 7.39 13.88
C PHE A 184 -11.19 6.98 12.74
N PHE A 185 -10.69 6.11 11.85
CA PHE A 185 -11.48 5.58 10.74
C PHE A 185 -12.89 5.05 11.12
N TYR A 186 -13.04 4.53 12.34
CA TYR A 186 -14.27 3.93 12.84
C TYR A 186 -15.22 4.93 13.51
N GLU A 187 -14.91 6.23 13.47
CA GLU A 187 -15.77 7.26 14.04
C GLU A 187 -16.87 7.72 13.08
N ASN A 188 -17.95 8.23 13.66
CA ASN A 188 -19.10 8.74 12.92
C ASN A 188 -18.77 9.82 11.88
N LYS A 189 -17.72 10.61 12.14
CA LYS A 189 -17.26 11.64 11.21
C LYS A 189 -16.78 11.04 9.88
N VAL A 190 -16.05 9.92 9.92
CA VAL A 190 -15.58 9.24 8.70
C VAL A 190 -16.74 8.69 7.87
N TYR A 191 -17.82 8.27 8.53
CA TYR A 191 -19.02 7.80 7.82
C TYR A 191 -19.74 8.93 7.10
N ASN A 192 -19.69 10.16 7.61
CA ASN A 192 -20.25 11.30 6.90
C ASN A 192 -19.46 11.60 5.62
N GLU A 193 -18.13 11.41 5.63
CA GLU A 193 -17.32 11.53 4.42
C GLU A 193 -17.65 10.46 3.38
N ALA A 194 -18.14 9.29 3.81
CA ALA A 194 -18.61 8.25 2.89
C ALA A 194 -19.95 8.61 2.21
N LYS A 195 -20.63 9.69 2.62
CA LYS A 195 -21.81 10.23 1.91
C LYS A 195 -21.44 11.23 0.83
N ASP A 196 -20.16 11.61 0.69
CA ASP A 196 -19.71 12.51 -0.37
C ASP A 196 -19.46 11.70 -1.67
N ASP A 197 -20.22 12.02 -2.71
CA ASP A 197 -20.15 11.34 -4.02
C ASP A 197 -18.78 11.51 -4.71
N GLU A 198 -18.11 12.66 -4.56
CA GLU A 198 -16.80 12.89 -5.17
C GLU A 198 -15.69 12.11 -4.46
N LYS A 199 -15.74 12.05 -3.12
CA LYS A 199 -14.81 11.21 -2.35
C LYS A 199 -14.99 9.73 -2.71
N ILE A 200 -16.24 9.27 -2.75
CA ILE A 200 -16.54 7.86 -3.03
C ILE A 200 -16.26 7.50 -4.48
N LYS A 201 -16.40 8.42 -5.45
CA LYS A 201 -15.99 8.19 -6.83
C LYS A 201 -14.52 7.80 -6.92
N LYS A 202 -13.63 8.46 -6.17
CA LYS A 202 -12.21 8.08 -6.14
C LYS A 202 -11.99 6.72 -5.44
N VAL A 203 -12.74 6.41 -4.38
CA VAL A 203 -12.74 5.07 -3.74
C VAL A 203 -13.18 3.98 -4.71
N ILE A 204 -14.23 4.22 -5.51
CA ILE A 204 -14.70 3.28 -6.55
C ILE A 204 -13.60 3.04 -7.58
N LEU A 205 -12.90 4.08 -8.03
CA LEU A 205 -11.78 3.94 -8.97
C LEU A 205 -10.65 3.12 -8.35
N ALA A 206 -10.18 3.47 -7.15
CA ALA A 206 -9.15 2.72 -6.44
C ALA A 206 -9.52 1.24 -6.29
N TYR A 207 -10.77 0.98 -5.90
CA TYR A 207 -11.32 -0.38 -5.75
C TYR A 207 -11.30 -1.16 -7.07
N LYS A 208 -11.75 -0.56 -8.18
CA LYS A 208 -11.75 -1.20 -9.50
C LYS A 208 -10.33 -1.46 -10.00
N PHE A 209 -9.44 -0.48 -9.90
CA PHE A 209 -8.02 -0.66 -10.28
C PHE A 209 -7.39 -1.78 -9.48
N TYR A 210 -7.61 -1.80 -8.17
CA TYR A 210 -7.10 -2.84 -7.30
C TYR A 210 -7.65 -4.22 -7.69
N LYS A 211 -8.97 -4.40 -7.84
CA LYS A 211 -9.55 -5.67 -8.33
C LYS A 211 -8.92 -6.12 -9.65
N ASN A 212 -8.78 -5.21 -10.61
CA ASN A 212 -8.18 -5.51 -11.92
C ASN A 212 -6.74 -6.01 -11.81
N ILE A 213 -5.91 -5.39 -10.94
CA ILE A 213 -4.54 -5.88 -10.68
C ILE A 213 -4.60 -7.33 -10.20
N PHE A 214 -5.46 -7.63 -9.23
CA PHE A 214 -5.58 -8.95 -8.62
C PHE A 214 -6.30 -9.98 -9.50
N GLN A 215 -6.78 -9.61 -10.69
CA GLN A 215 -7.31 -10.54 -11.70
C GLN A 215 -6.26 -10.93 -12.73
N LYS A 216 -5.15 -10.20 -12.86
CA LYS A 216 -4.09 -10.52 -13.84
C LYS A 216 -3.43 -11.85 -13.54
N GLU A 217 -3.35 -12.72 -14.55
CA GLU A 217 -2.78 -14.08 -14.43
C GLU A 217 -1.35 -14.07 -13.89
N VAL A 218 -0.54 -13.08 -14.31
CA VAL A 218 0.85 -12.93 -13.91
C VAL A 218 1.04 -12.80 -12.40
N TYR A 219 0.03 -12.34 -11.67
CA TYR A 219 0.07 -12.10 -10.22
C TYR A 219 -0.62 -13.19 -9.39
N GLN A 220 -1.45 -14.04 -10.01
CA GLN A 220 -2.26 -15.06 -9.31
C GLN A 220 -1.41 -16.03 -8.50
N LYS A 221 -0.24 -16.40 -9.02
CA LYS A 221 0.65 -17.36 -8.35
C LYS A 221 1.05 -16.85 -6.97
N GLU A 222 1.52 -15.61 -6.86
CA GLU A 222 1.95 -15.03 -5.58
C GLU A 222 0.79 -14.81 -4.62
N ILE A 223 -0.39 -14.45 -5.12
CA ILE A 223 -1.61 -14.26 -4.32
C ILE A 223 -2.02 -15.57 -3.63
N ASN A 224 -1.88 -16.69 -4.35
CA ASN A 224 -2.32 -18.00 -3.91
C ASN A 224 -1.27 -18.75 -3.07
N LEU A 225 -0.06 -18.21 -2.87
CA LEU A 225 0.97 -18.86 -2.05
C LEU A 225 0.52 -18.97 -0.59
N SER A 226 0.70 -20.15 0.01
CA SER A 226 0.22 -20.48 1.36
C SER A 226 1.31 -20.35 2.45
N SER A 227 2.26 -19.42 2.32
CA SER A 227 3.21 -19.18 3.41
C SER A 227 2.68 -18.14 4.39
N SER A 228 3.12 -18.20 5.65
CA SER A 228 2.79 -17.26 6.73
C SER A 228 2.85 -15.78 6.31
N LYS A 229 3.92 -15.40 5.60
CA LYS A 229 4.09 -14.04 5.07
C LYS A 229 2.95 -13.65 4.10
N TYR A 230 2.44 -14.59 3.32
CA TYR A 230 1.33 -14.38 2.39
C TYR A 230 -0.05 -14.51 3.07
N GLU A 231 -0.15 -15.18 4.22
CA GLU A 231 -1.37 -15.26 5.02
C GLU A 231 -1.75 -13.90 5.63
N ALA A 232 -0.82 -13.26 6.35
CA ALA A 232 -1.03 -11.91 6.89
C ALA A 232 -1.38 -10.91 5.77
N TYR A 233 -0.76 -11.08 4.60
CA TYR A 233 -1.05 -10.30 3.40
C TYR A 233 -2.49 -10.50 2.89
N ARG A 234 -2.98 -11.75 2.82
CA ARG A 234 -4.35 -12.05 2.40
C ARG A 234 -5.38 -11.45 3.35
N THR A 235 -5.07 -11.46 4.65
CA THR A 235 -5.91 -10.80 5.65
C THR A 235 -6.03 -9.30 5.39
N ILE A 236 -4.92 -8.60 5.10
CA ILE A 236 -4.95 -7.18 4.70
C ILE A 236 -5.79 -7.02 3.41
N HIS A 237 -5.45 -7.77 2.36
CA HIS A 237 -6.14 -7.72 1.07
C HIS A 237 -7.67 -7.84 1.19
N TYR A 238 -8.16 -8.88 1.86
CA TYR A 238 -9.60 -9.10 2.00
C TYR A 238 -10.26 -8.07 2.93
N THR A 239 -9.58 -7.67 4.01
CA THR A 239 -10.11 -6.65 4.94
C THR A 239 -10.24 -5.31 4.25
N THR A 240 -9.23 -4.86 3.52
CA THR A 240 -9.27 -3.58 2.80
C THR A 240 -10.32 -3.59 1.70
N LEU A 241 -10.44 -4.70 0.93
CA LEU A 241 -11.50 -4.85 -0.09
C LEU A 241 -12.90 -4.82 0.53
N PHE A 242 -13.10 -5.50 1.66
CA PHE A 242 -14.36 -5.49 2.39
C PHE A 242 -14.73 -4.08 2.88
N VAL A 243 -13.77 -3.35 3.46
CA VAL A 243 -13.99 -1.98 3.93
C VAL A 243 -14.29 -1.03 2.77
N ALA A 244 -13.50 -1.08 1.69
CA ALA A 244 -13.73 -0.28 0.49
C ALA A 244 -15.12 -0.54 -0.11
N ASN A 245 -15.48 -1.81 -0.30
CA ASN A 245 -16.78 -2.22 -0.79
C ASN A 245 -17.91 -1.73 0.14
N SER A 246 -17.72 -1.82 1.46
CA SER A 246 -18.69 -1.33 2.45
C SER A 246 -18.88 0.19 2.38
N LEU A 247 -17.83 0.97 2.13
CA LEU A 247 -17.94 2.43 1.93
C LEU A 247 -18.76 2.76 0.68
N ILE A 248 -18.51 2.05 -0.43
CA ILE A 248 -19.22 2.23 -1.70
C ILE A 248 -20.71 1.87 -1.55
N LEU A 249 -20.99 0.74 -0.88
CA LEU A 249 -22.35 0.33 -0.56
C LEU A 249 -23.01 1.37 0.33
N PHE A 250 -22.36 1.80 1.42
CA PHE A 250 -22.89 2.81 2.34
C PHE A 250 -23.28 4.10 1.63
N ASN A 251 -22.42 4.62 0.74
CA ASN A 251 -22.74 5.78 -0.09
C ASN A 251 -24.01 5.55 -0.92
N SER A 252 -24.11 4.38 -1.58
CA SER A 252 -25.28 4.02 -2.37
C SER A 252 -26.55 3.95 -1.51
N ILE A 253 -26.45 3.44 -0.27
CA ILE A 253 -27.55 3.39 0.70
C ILE A 253 -27.99 4.80 1.07
N SER A 254 -27.04 5.66 1.42
CA SER A 254 -27.32 7.03 1.87
C SER A 254 -28.02 7.90 0.83
N HIS A 255 -27.87 7.54 -0.45
CA HIS A 255 -28.52 8.21 -1.58
C HIS A 255 -29.70 7.40 -2.16
N LEU A 256 -30.11 6.31 -1.53
CA LEU A 256 -31.21 5.44 -2.00
C LEU A 256 -30.98 4.89 -3.43
N ARG A 257 -29.72 4.59 -3.79
CA ARG A 257 -29.29 4.10 -5.13
C ARG A 257 -28.94 2.61 -5.17
N ILE A 258 -29.29 1.85 -4.13
CA ILE A 258 -28.97 0.42 -4.06
C ILE A 258 -29.82 -0.35 -5.05
N ASP A 259 -29.16 -1.25 -5.78
CA ASP A 259 -29.81 -2.31 -6.53
C ASP A 259 -29.29 -3.64 -5.98
N CYS A 260 -30.24 -4.46 -5.54
CA CYS A 260 -29.98 -5.71 -4.82
C CYS A 260 -29.36 -6.81 -5.68
N ASN A 261 -29.28 -6.62 -7.00
CA ASN A 261 -28.67 -7.56 -7.96
C ASN A 261 -27.24 -7.18 -8.38
N LYS A 262 -26.58 -6.24 -7.66
CA LYS A 262 -25.24 -5.74 -8.01
C LYS A 262 -24.10 -6.60 -7.48
N GLU A 263 -23.04 -6.72 -8.29
CA GLU A 263 -21.72 -7.31 -7.97
C GLU A 263 -21.18 -6.92 -6.57
N LEU A 264 -21.41 -5.68 -6.14
CA LEU A 264 -20.95 -5.18 -4.85
C LEU A 264 -21.51 -5.95 -3.64
N ILE A 265 -22.74 -6.47 -3.73
CA ILE A 265 -23.36 -7.27 -2.65
C ILE A 265 -22.71 -8.65 -2.57
N GLU A 266 -22.40 -9.24 -3.72
CA GLU A 266 -21.70 -10.53 -3.80
C GLU A 266 -20.27 -10.40 -3.26
N ASP A 267 -19.57 -9.36 -3.69
CA ASP A 267 -18.25 -8.99 -3.19
C ASP A 267 -18.26 -8.80 -1.66
N PHE A 268 -19.24 -8.08 -1.11
CA PHE A 268 -19.39 -7.88 0.33
C PHE A 268 -19.40 -9.23 1.08
N LYS A 269 -20.25 -10.16 0.63
CA LYS A 269 -20.36 -11.50 1.23
C LYS A 269 -19.07 -12.30 1.07
N PHE A 270 -18.52 -12.30 -0.14
CA PHE A 270 -17.33 -13.05 -0.48
C PHE A 270 -16.16 -12.63 0.42
N TYR A 271 -15.89 -11.32 0.50
CA TYR A 271 -14.80 -10.82 1.34
C TYR A 271 -15.07 -11.05 2.83
N LYS A 272 -16.30 -10.83 3.33
CA LYS A 272 -16.63 -11.12 4.73
C LYS A 272 -16.40 -12.60 5.08
N SER A 273 -16.79 -13.51 4.18
CA SER A 273 -16.55 -14.96 4.34
C SER A 273 -15.05 -15.27 4.34
N LYS A 274 -14.28 -14.71 3.39
CA LYS A 274 -12.83 -14.92 3.30
C LYS A 274 -12.07 -14.39 4.50
N ILE A 275 -12.48 -13.26 5.07
CA ILE A 275 -11.87 -12.74 6.30
C ILE A 275 -12.10 -13.71 7.46
N LYS A 276 -13.34 -14.19 7.66
CA LYS A 276 -13.65 -15.17 8.71
C LYS A 276 -12.85 -16.47 8.53
N GLU A 277 -12.72 -16.96 7.31
CA GLU A 277 -11.89 -18.11 6.97
C GLU A 277 -10.43 -17.88 7.39
N GLN A 278 -9.86 -16.70 7.11
CA GLN A 278 -8.47 -16.40 7.46
C GLN A 278 -8.22 -16.20 8.95
N ILE A 279 -9.14 -15.58 9.70
CA ILE A 279 -9.01 -15.47 11.16
C ILE A 279 -8.86 -16.85 11.82
N LEU A 280 -9.55 -17.86 11.28
CA LEU A 280 -9.50 -19.23 11.76
C LEU A 280 -8.25 -19.98 11.31
N LYS A 281 -7.80 -19.78 10.06
CA LYS A 281 -6.67 -20.50 9.47
C LYS A 281 -5.31 -19.94 9.86
N ASP A 282 -5.20 -18.62 9.96
CA ASP A 282 -3.93 -17.92 10.17
C ASP A 282 -3.49 -18.12 11.63
N LYS A 283 -2.40 -18.88 11.78
CA LYS A 283 -1.78 -19.23 13.06
C LYS A 283 -0.86 -18.13 13.58
N ASP A 284 -0.45 -17.19 12.72
CA ASP A 284 0.49 -16.12 13.05
C ASP A 284 -0.22 -14.85 13.52
N LEU A 285 -1.53 -14.75 13.31
CA LEU A 285 -2.34 -13.69 13.92
C LEU A 285 -2.40 -13.87 15.43
N THR A 286 -1.93 -12.86 16.15
CA THR A 286 -2.12 -12.72 17.59
C THR A 286 -3.60 -12.56 17.94
N VAL A 287 -3.98 -12.92 19.17
CA VAL A 287 -5.36 -12.75 19.68
C VAL A 287 -5.87 -11.33 19.45
N LYS A 288 -5.03 -10.34 19.76
CA LYS A 288 -5.32 -8.92 19.57
C LYS A 288 -5.59 -8.55 18.10
N GLU A 289 -4.85 -9.14 17.16
CA GLU A 289 -5.09 -8.90 15.73
C GLU A 289 -6.42 -9.52 15.29
N LYS A 290 -6.75 -10.72 15.77
CA LYS A 290 -8.05 -11.37 15.50
C LYS A 290 -9.20 -10.53 16.05
N ASP A 291 -9.09 -10.04 17.28
CA ASP A 291 -10.09 -9.18 17.91
C ASP A 291 -10.29 -7.88 17.13
N ASN A 292 -9.20 -7.26 16.67
CA ASN A 292 -9.27 -6.06 15.85
C ASN A 292 -9.98 -6.31 14.51
N ILE A 293 -9.67 -7.41 13.82
CA ILE A 293 -10.32 -7.73 12.54
C ILE A 293 -11.81 -8.02 12.79
N ASN A 294 -12.14 -8.75 13.87
CA ASN A 294 -13.53 -9.00 14.26
C ASN A 294 -14.29 -7.71 14.57
N PHE A 295 -13.66 -6.75 15.25
CA PHE A 295 -14.21 -5.43 15.46
C PHE A 295 -14.49 -4.73 14.12
N ILE A 296 -13.54 -4.78 13.18
CA ILE A 296 -13.72 -4.17 11.86
C ILE A 296 -14.94 -4.76 11.15
N ILE A 297 -15.05 -6.09 11.05
CA ILE A 297 -16.08 -6.71 10.21
C ILE A 297 -17.47 -6.80 10.84
N ASN A 298 -17.59 -6.60 12.16
CA ASN A 298 -18.85 -6.78 12.87
C ASN A 298 -19.30 -5.53 13.65
N GLU A 299 -18.38 -4.69 14.14
CA GLU A 299 -18.73 -3.66 15.13
C GLU A 299 -18.82 -2.24 14.58
N ILE A 300 -18.18 -1.99 13.43
CA ILE A 300 -18.21 -0.69 12.76
C ILE A 300 -19.64 -0.34 12.32
N HIS A 301 -20.09 0.87 12.67
CA HIS A 301 -21.49 1.29 12.47
C HIS A 301 -21.94 1.26 11.00
N PHE A 302 -21.19 1.84 10.06
CA PHE A 302 -21.61 1.81 8.64
C PHE A 302 -21.65 0.39 8.08
N ILE A 303 -20.77 -0.50 8.55
CA ILE A 303 -20.78 -1.91 8.17
C ILE A 303 -22.04 -2.59 8.68
N LYS A 304 -22.49 -2.32 9.91
CA LYS A 304 -23.78 -2.81 10.41
C LYS A 304 -24.96 -2.31 9.57
N VAL A 305 -24.95 -1.04 9.17
CA VAL A 305 -25.98 -0.47 8.27
C VAL A 305 -25.98 -1.21 6.93
N VAL A 306 -24.81 -1.38 6.32
CA VAL A 306 -24.66 -2.12 5.04
C VAL A 306 -25.12 -3.56 5.19
N GLU A 307 -24.72 -4.26 6.26
CA GLU A 307 -25.09 -5.65 6.49
C GLU A 307 -26.59 -5.84 6.65
N ASN A 308 -27.26 -4.93 7.34
CA ASN A 308 -28.72 -4.97 7.47
C ASN A 308 -29.41 -4.87 6.11
N ILE A 309 -28.96 -3.96 5.24
CA ILE A 309 -29.55 -3.78 3.92
C ILE A 309 -29.19 -4.92 2.97
N VAL A 310 -27.95 -5.40 2.99
CA VAL A 310 -27.53 -6.60 2.26
C VAL A 310 -28.40 -7.79 2.67
N THR A 311 -28.63 -7.98 3.97
CA THR A 311 -29.51 -9.06 4.48
C THR A 311 -30.95 -8.91 3.98
N GLN A 312 -31.47 -7.69 3.91
CA GLN A 312 -32.80 -7.43 3.35
C GLN A 312 -32.87 -7.76 1.86
N CYS A 313 -31.91 -7.29 1.06
CA CYS A 313 -31.83 -7.58 -0.38
C CYS A 313 -31.95 -9.08 -0.69
N LEU A 314 -31.33 -9.93 0.13
CA LEU A 314 -31.34 -11.38 -0.05
C LEU A 314 -32.65 -12.06 0.33
N LYS A 315 -33.37 -11.48 1.29
CA LYS A 315 -34.71 -11.97 1.63
C LYS A 315 -35.70 -11.74 0.50
N PHE A 316 -35.48 -10.71 -0.33
CA PHE A 316 -36.30 -10.42 -1.50
C PHE A 316 -35.87 -11.23 -2.72
N SER A 317 -34.58 -11.46 -2.95
CA SER A 317 -34.09 -12.24 -4.10
C SER A 317 -34.38 -13.75 -4.03
N LEU A 318 -34.75 -14.28 -2.85
CA LEU A 318 -35.13 -15.69 -2.65
C LEU A 318 -36.64 -15.94 -2.80
N LYS A 319 -37.42 -14.90 -3.14
CA LYS A 319 -38.88 -14.99 -3.34
C LYS A 319 -39.31 -14.88 -4.81
N GLU A 320 -38.36 -14.73 -5.73
CA GLU A 320 -38.52 -14.93 -7.18
C GLU A 320 -38.00 -16.32 -7.53
#